data_AF-A0A7T8GQW2-F1
#
_entry.id   AF-A0A7T8GQW2-F1
#
_cell.length_a   1.000
_cell.length_b   1.000
_cell.length_c   1.000
_cell.angle_alpha   90.00
_cell.angle_beta   90.00
_cell.angle_gamma   90.00
#
_symmetry.space_group_name_H-M   'P 1'
#
loop_
_entity.id
_entity.type
_entity.pdbx_description
1 polymer ?
#
loop_
_entity_poly.entity_id
_entity_poly.type
_entity_poly.pdbx_seq_one_letter_code
_entity_poly.pdbx_strand_id
1 'polypeptide(L)'
;MSPPPASTTVSTRDLNALTDMDTSAASKTWPQTWNKKRNRQNDRWICREASEVPMVFRTKNPAAVMVLGVISSEGHVMPPHFFEPKQKVNQEVYLEVFSNVVKPWIDTVASGRKYTFQQDSAPAHRPRLCRHGSRKT
;
A
#
# COMPACT_ATOMS: atom_id res chain seq x y z
N MET A 1 68.39 -13.21 30.71
CA MET A 1 67.59 -14.45 30.73
C MET A 1 66.14 -14.06 30.51
N SER A 2 65.59 -14.41 29.35
CA SER A 2 64.19 -14.21 28.94
C SER A 2 63.66 -15.55 28.45
N PRO A 3 62.41 -15.94 28.75
CA PRO A 3 61.91 -17.27 28.36
C PRO A 3 61.56 -17.35 26.86
N PRO A 4 61.72 -18.51 26.21
CA PRO A 4 61.34 -18.72 24.81
C PRO A 4 59.82 -18.98 24.64
N PRO A 5 59.21 -18.63 23.49
CA PRO A 5 57.80 -18.90 23.22
C PRO A 5 57.55 -20.36 22.85
N ALA A 6 56.42 -20.91 23.32
CA ALA A 6 55.99 -22.28 23.10
C ALA A 6 55.54 -22.54 21.64
N SER A 7 55.99 -23.68 21.11
CA SER A 7 55.48 -24.28 19.86
C SER A 7 54.17 -25.00 20.11
N THR A 8 53.15 -24.73 19.29
CA THR A 8 51.94 -25.56 19.18
C THR A 8 51.77 -26.01 17.73
N THR A 9 51.81 -27.32 17.56
CA THR A 9 51.78 -28.09 16.33
C THR A 9 50.45 -27.95 15.57
N VAL A 10 50.53 -27.70 14.26
CA VAL A 10 49.40 -27.73 13.31
C VAL A 10 49.05 -29.17 12.98
N SER A 11 47.77 -29.55 13.11
CA SER A 11 47.25 -30.85 12.66
C SER A 11 46.68 -30.74 11.24
N THR A 12 47.15 -31.62 10.36
CA THR A 12 46.96 -31.63 8.89
C THR A 12 45.71 -32.39 8.43
N ARG A 13 44.56 -32.14 9.05
CA ARG A 13 43.22 -32.61 8.62
C ARG A 13 42.25 -31.53 9.12
N ASP A 14 41.87 -30.52 8.34
CA ASP A 14 40.90 -30.66 7.26
C ASP A 14 41.21 -29.66 6.12
N LEU A 15 42.19 -30.01 5.29
CA LEU A 15 42.32 -29.46 3.95
C LEU A 15 41.19 -30.08 3.10
N ASN A 16 40.28 -29.23 2.60
CA ASN A 16 39.15 -29.44 1.65
C ASN A 16 37.81 -29.14 2.35
N ALA A 17 37.12 -28.01 2.14
CA ALA A 17 36.93 -27.24 0.91
C ALA A 17 37.00 -25.72 1.25
N LEU A 18 37.87 -24.88 0.68
CA LEU A 18 37.97 -24.51 -0.74
C LEU A 18 36.61 -24.22 -1.37
N THR A 19 35.99 -23.09 -0.98
CA THR A 19 35.70 -21.94 -1.86
C THR A 19 35.16 -20.78 -1.02
N ASP A 20 36.03 -20.10 -0.29
CA ASP A 20 35.79 -18.70 0.09
C ASP A 20 36.49 -17.83 -0.97
N MET A 21 35.74 -17.50 -2.03
CA MET A 21 36.03 -16.37 -2.92
C MET A 21 34.74 -15.54 -3.02
N ASP A 22 34.75 -14.48 -2.24
CA ASP A 22 34.44 -13.09 -2.58
C ASP A 22 33.29 -12.75 -3.56
N THR A 23 32.64 -11.66 -3.17
CA THR A 23 31.92 -10.70 -4.01
C THR A 23 30.52 -11.08 -4.47
N SER A 24 29.51 -10.67 -3.70
CA SER A 24 28.64 -9.54 -4.07
C SER A 24 27.30 -9.58 -3.33
N ALA A 25 26.93 -8.43 -2.75
CA ALA A 25 25.58 -7.89 -2.78
C ALA A 25 24.38 -8.88 -2.68
N ALA A 26 24.28 -9.67 -1.61
CA ALA A 26 23.02 -10.35 -1.30
C ALA A 26 22.15 -9.40 -0.44
N SER A 27 21.40 -8.59 -1.16
CA SER A 27 20.29 -7.74 -0.70
C SER A 27 19.54 -8.30 0.52
N LYS A 28 19.33 -7.43 1.53
CA LYS A 28 18.37 -7.55 2.63
C LYS A 28 17.07 -8.26 2.20
N THR A 29 17.00 -9.58 2.39
CA THR A 29 15.78 -10.35 2.18
C THR A 29 14.83 -10.09 3.33
N TRP A 30 13.74 -9.37 3.06
CA TRP A 30 12.64 -9.18 3.98
C TRP A 30 12.08 -10.53 4.46
N PRO A 31 11.73 -10.70 5.74
CA PRO A 31 11.02 -11.90 6.18
C PRO A 31 9.63 -11.88 5.54
N GLN A 32 9.39 -12.78 4.58
CA GLN A 32 8.06 -13.04 4.06
C GLN A 32 7.23 -13.69 5.19
N THR A 33 6.43 -12.89 5.90
CA THR A 33 5.57 -13.42 6.96
C THR A 33 4.37 -14.11 6.33
N TRP A 34 4.31 -15.43 6.48
CA TRP A 34 3.14 -16.26 6.20
C TRP A 34 1.98 -15.86 7.13
N ASN A 35 1.05 -15.05 6.63
CA ASN A 35 -0.17 -14.72 7.36
C ASN A 35 -1.40 -15.09 6.53
N LYS A 36 -1.96 -16.27 6.83
CA LYS A 36 -3.20 -16.83 6.26
C LYS A 36 -4.47 -16.04 6.61
N LYS A 37 -4.37 -14.88 7.28
CA LYS A 37 -5.56 -14.12 7.73
C LYS A 37 -6.25 -13.46 6.54
N ARG A 38 -7.21 -14.19 5.96
CA ARG A 38 -8.16 -13.71 4.93
C ARG A 38 -8.84 -12.44 5.44
N ASN A 39 -8.64 -11.33 4.75
CA ASN A 39 -9.40 -10.12 5.02
C ASN A 39 -10.79 -10.29 4.38
N ARG A 40 -11.79 -10.73 5.14
CA ARG A 40 -13.15 -10.99 4.62
C ARG A 40 -13.80 -9.78 3.94
N GLN A 41 -13.36 -8.55 4.25
CA GLN A 41 -13.90 -7.35 3.63
C GLN A 41 -13.34 -7.14 2.22
N ASN A 42 -12.04 -7.41 2.02
CA ASN A 42 -11.32 -7.08 0.78
C ASN A 42 -11.02 -8.30 -0.11
N ASP A 43 -10.96 -9.49 0.48
CA ASP A 43 -10.63 -10.74 -0.21
C ASP A 43 -11.93 -11.49 -0.53
N ARG A 44 -12.55 -11.18 -1.67
CA ARG A 44 -13.74 -11.89 -2.18
C ARG A 44 -13.36 -12.71 -3.40
N TRP A 45 -13.54 -14.03 -3.30
CA TRP A 45 -13.26 -14.98 -4.38
C TRP A 45 -14.57 -15.65 -4.80
N ILE A 46 -14.82 -15.70 -6.11
CA ILE A 46 -15.92 -16.47 -6.69
C ILE A 46 -15.27 -17.75 -7.25
N CYS A 47 -15.45 -18.86 -6.54
CA CYS A 47 -14.90 -20.17 -6.90
C CYS A 47 -15.94 -21.26 -6.62
N ARG A 48 -15.86 -22.39 -7.31
CA ARG A 48 -16.72 -23.57 -7.03
C ARG A 48 -16.22 -24.31 -5.81
N GLU A 49 -14.90 -24.43 -5.67
CA GLU A 49 -14.23 -25.11 -4.56
C GLU A 49 -13.10 -24.26 -3.98
N ALA A 50 -12.82 -24.41 -2.68
CA ALA A 50 -11.80 -23.61 -1.99
C ALA A 50 -10.36 -23.92 -2.46
N SER A 51 -10.15 -25.12 -3.01
CA SER A 51 -8.90 -25.58 -3.65
C SER A 51 -8.54 -24.78 -4.90
N GLU A 52 -9.52 -24.15 -5.56
CA GLU A 52 -9.32 -23.34 -6.76
C GLU A 52 -8.73 -21.96 -6.46
N VAL A 53 -8.72 -21.51 -5.20
CA VAL A 53 -8.20 -20.21 -4.83
C VAL A 53 -6.67 -20.28 -4.75
N PRO A 54 -5.92 -19.62 -5.67
CA PRO A 54 -4.47 -19.69 -5.68
C PRO A 54 -3.89 -19.04 -4.41
N MET A 55 -2.77 -19.59 -3.95
CA MET A 55 -2.02 -19.01 -2.83
C MET A 55 -1.31 -17.74 -3.29
N VAL A 56 -1.74 -16.59 -2.77
CA VAL A 56 -1.14 -15.28 -3.07
C VAL A 56 -0.13 -14.92 -1.99
N PHE A 57 1.16 -14.88 -2.34
CA PHE A 57 2.19 -14.29 -1.49
C PHE A 57 1.96 -12.78 -1.37
N ARG A 58 1.80 -12.28 -0.15
CA ARG A 58 1.60 -10.85 0.13
C ARG A 58 2.79 -10.30 0.90
N THR A 59 3.39 -9.24 0.38
CA THR A 59 4.39 -8.45 1.11
C THR A 59 3.72 -7.75 2.29
N LYS A 60 4.33 -7.80 3.47
CA LYS A 60 3.89 -7.03 4.63
C LYS A 60 4.29 -5.56 4.38
N ASN A 61 3.33 -4.74 3.94
CA ASN A 61 3.49 -3.32 3.56
C ASN A 61 4.17 -3.11 2.19
N PRO A 62 3.52 -3.47 1.08
CA PRO A 62 4.01 -3.08 -0.24
C PRO A 62 4.06 -1.55 -0.35
N ALA A 63 5.00 -1.04 -1.14
CA ALA A 63 4.94 0.36 -1.56
C ALA A 63 3.62 0.56 -2.31
N ALA A 64 2.84 1.55 -1.87
CA ALA A 64 1.52 1.84 -2.42
C ALA A 64 1.40 3.36 -2.61
N VAL A 65 0.74 3.73 -3.70
CA VAL A 65 0.35 5.11 -4.01
C VAL A 65 -1.17 5.17 -3.95
N MET A 66 -1.70 6.20 -3.29
CA MET A 66 -3.14 6.44 -3.28
C MET A 66 -3.47 7.41 -4.42
N VAL A 67 -4.57 7.13 -5.11
CA VAL A 67 -5.01 7.90 -6.27
C VAL A 67 -6.49 8.23 -6.11
N LEU A 68 -6.86 9.46 -6.41
CA LEU A 68 -8.24 9.90 -6.51
C LEU A 68 -8.61 10.09 -7.99
N GLY A 69 -9.72 9.46 -8.39
CA GLY A 69 -10.32 9.61 -9.71
C GLY A 69 -11.79 10.00 -9.59
N VAL A 70 -12.25 10.82 -10.53
CA VAL A 70 -13.66 11.21 -10.65
C VAL A 70 -14.07 11.00 -12.10
N ILE A 71 -15.24 10.39 -12.29
CA ILE A 71 -15.79 10.07 -13.61
C ILE A 71 -17.21 10.62 -13.66
N SER A 72 -17.59 11.24 -14.78
CA SER A 72 -18.97 11.67 -15.01
C SER A 72 -19.79 10.58 -15.70
N SER A 73 -21.11 10.66 -15.61
CA SER A 73 -22.03 9.77 -16.35
C SER A 73 -21.91 9.89 -17.87
N GLU A 74 -21.33 11.00 -18.35
CA GLU A 74 -21.08 11.26 -19.78
C GLU A 74 -19.73 10.73 -20.23
N GLY A 75 -18.97 10.07 -19.35
CA GLY A 75 -17.69 9.46 -19.66
C GLY A 75 -16.48 10.40 -19.55
N HIS A 76 -16.65 11.62 -19.02
CA HIS A 76 -15.51 12.48 -18.73
C HIS A 76 -14.72 11.93 -17.54
N VAL A 77 -13.39 11.89 -17.69
CA VAL A 77 -12.48 11.35 -16.67
C VAL A 77 -11.56 12.45 -16.18
N MET A 78 -11.52 12.66 -14.86
CA MET A 78 -10.59 13.57 -14.23
C MET A 78 -9.16 13.01 -14.34
N PRO A 79 -8.16 13.82 -14.71
CA PRO A 79 -6.76 13.43 -14.55
C PRO A 79 -6.54 12.91 -13.12
N PRO A 80 -5.97 11.70 -12.94
CA PRO A 80 -5.85 11.12 -11.61
C PRO A 80 -5.01 12.00 -10.69
N HIS A 81 -5.52 12.28 -9.49
CA HIS A 81 -4.77 13.01 -8.47
C HIS A 81 -4.00 12.01 -7.61
N PHE A 82 -2.67 12.12 -7.62
CA PHE A 82 -1.78 11.26 -6.84
C PHE A 82 -1.50 11.91 -5.49
N PHE A 83 -1.76 11.18 -4.41
CA PHE A 83 -1.33 11.58 -3.08
C PHE A 83 0.13 11.20 -2.86
N GLU A 84 0.81 11.98 -2.01
CA GLU A 84 2.19 11.69 -1.66
C GLU A 84 2.33 10.31 -0.98
N PRO A 85 3.43 9.57 -1.24
CA PRO A 85 3.63 8.26 -0.63
C PRO A 85 3.50 8.32 0.89
N LYS A 86 2.70 7.41 1.46
CA LYS A 86 2.41 7.32 2.91
C LYS A 86 1.65 8.52 3.50
N GLN A 87 1.19 9.47 2.69
CA GLN A 87 0.30 10.54 3.16
C GLN A 87 -1.00 9.92 3.65
N LYS A 88 -1.45 10.26 4.85
CA LYS A 88 -2.73 9.77 5.37
C LYS A 88 -3.84 10.74 4.94
N VAL A 89 -4.77 10.28 4.12
CA VAL A 89 -5.96 11.06 3.73
C VAL A 89 -6.91 11.13 4.93
N ASN A 90 -6.83 12.23 5.68
CA ASN A 90 -7.80 12.59 6.69
C ASN A 90 -8.88 13.52 6.09
N GLN A 91 -9.77 14.02 6.93
CA GLN A 91 -10.85 14.91 6.49
C GLN A 91 -10.32 16.24 5.91
N GLU A 92 -9.27 16.81 6.49
CA GLU A 92 -8.71 18.11 6.06
C GLU A 92 -8.06 17.98 4.68
N VAL A 93 -7.17 17.01 4.51
CA VAL A 93 -6.52 16.70 3.23
C VAL A 93 -7.57 16.38 2.16
N TYR A 94 -8.62 15.64 2.53
CA TYR A 94 -9.71 15.36 1.61
C TYR A 94 -10.46 16.63 1.17
N LEU A 95 -10.81 17.51 2.11
CA LEU A 95 -11.51 18.76 1.81
C LEU A 95 -10.65 19.73 0.98
N GLU A 96 -9.35 19.76 1.23
CA GLU A 96 -8.40 20.56 0.47
C GLU A 96 -8.35 20.10 -1.00
N VAL A 97 -8.11 18.81 -1.23
CA VAL A 97 -8.09 18.24 -2.58
C VAL A 97 -9.47 18.36 -3.25
N PHE A 98 -10.56 18.16 -2.49
CA PHE A 98 -11.90 18.31 -3.03
C PHE A 98 -12.18 19.74 -3.51
N SER A 99 -11.78 20.74 -2.73
CA SER A 99 -12.04 22.15 -3.05
C SER A 99 -11.12 22.69 -4.13
N ASN A 100 -9.86 22.24 -4.16
CA ASN A 100 -8.84 22.78 -5.06
C ASN A 100 -8.72 22.02 -6.38
N VAL A 101 -9.07 20.74 -6.42
CA VAL A 101 -8.88 19.87 -7.59
C VAL A 101 -10.22 19.36 -8.13
N VAL A 102 -11.00 18.69 -7.28
CA VAL A 102 -12.21 17.98 -7.73
C VAL A 102 -13.30 18.95 -8.14
N LYS A 103 -13.64 19.91 -7.27
CA LYS A 103 -14.75 20.83 -7.52
C LYS A 103 -14.51 21.70 -8.76
N PRO A 104 -13.35 22.34 -8.98
CA PRO A 104 -13.10 23.11 -10.20
C PRO A 104 -13.19 22.25 -11.47
N TRP A 105 -12.73 20.99 -11.40
CA TRP A 105 -12.86 20.07 -12.52
C TRP A 105 -14.33 19.71 -12.80
N ILE A 106 -15.11 19.39 -11.76
CA ILE A 106 -16.54 19.12 -11.91
C ILE A 106 -17.26 20.35 -12.45
N ASP A 107 -16.98 21.54 -11.94
CA ASP A 107 -17.65 22.77 -12.37
C ASP A 107 -17.38 23.06 -13.86
N THR A 108 -16.16 22.73 -14.34
CA THR A 108 -15.81 22.76 -15.77
C THR A 108 -16.62 21.76 -16.58
N VAL A 109 -16.63 20.49 -16.18
CA VAL A 109 -17.35 19.41 -16.90
C VAL A 109 -18.86 19.60 -16.86
N ALA A 110 -19.39 20.04 -15.73
CA ALA A 110 -20.80 20.33 -15.55
C ALA A 110 -21.21 21.54 -16.37
N SER A 111 -20.33 22.52 -16.59
CA SER A 111 -20.63 23.73 -17.39
C SER A 111 -21.91 24.42 -16.90
N GLY A 112 -22.07 24.55 -15.58
CA GLY A 112 -23.25 25.14 -14.94
C GLY A 112 -24.47 24.22 -14.80
N ARG A 113 -24.41 22.98 -15.33
CA ARG A 113 -25.46 21.99 -15.15
C ARG A 113 -25.52 21.51 -13.70
N LYS A 114 -26.73 21.18 -13.23
CA LYS A 114 -26.90 20.53 -11.92
C LYS A 114 -26.31 19.13 -11.98
N TYR A 115 -25.54 18.76 -10.96
CA TYR A 115 -24.96 17.43 -10.82
C TYR A 115 -25.19 16.87 -9.41
N THR A 116 -25.06 15.56 -9.27
CA THR A 116 -25.00 14.88 -7.98
C THR A 116 -23.64 14.23 -7.85
N PHE A 117 -22.94 14.52 -6.75
CA PHE A 117 -21.66 13.90 -6.45
C PHE A 117 -21.85 12.72 -5.51
N GLN A 118 -21.43 11.54 -5.94
CA GLN A 118 -21.52 10.30 -5.16
C GLN A 118 -20.12 9.85 -4.73
N GLN A 119 -19.99 9.51 -3.46
CA GLN A 119 -18.77 8.96 -2.86
C GLN A 119 -19.13 7.86 -1.86
N ASP A 120 -18.14 7.10 -1.41
CA ASP A 120 -18.34 6.09 -0.39
C ASP A 120 -18.48 6.71 1.01
N SER A 121 -18.51 5.86 2.03
CA SER A 121 -18.82 6.28 3.40
C SER A 121 -17.59 6.34 4.31
N ALA A 122 -16.38 6.44 3.74
CA ALA A 122 -15.18 6.43 4.55
C ALA A 122 -15.16 7.60 5.55
N PRO A 123 -14.52 7.45 6.73
CA PRO A 123 -14.55 8.48 7.77
C PRO A 123 -14.05 9.86 7.30
N ALA A 124 -13.06 9.91 6.40
CA ALA A 124 -12.55 11.17 5.83
C ALA A 124 -13.58 11.91 4.97
N HIS A 125 -14.50 11.16 4.34
CA HIS A 125 -15.57 11.66 3.48
C HIS A 125 -16.84 12.04 4.26
N ARG A 126 -16.90 11.70 5.55
CA ARG A 126 -18.04 11.97 6.44
C ARG A 126 -17.61 12.84 7.62
N PRO A 127 -17.44 14.16 7.43
CA PRO A 127 -17.17 15.06 8.54
C PRO A 127 -18.32 15.01 9.56
N ARG A 128 -18.00 14.88 10.86
CA ARG A 128 -19.01 14.83 11.96
C ARG A 128 -19.90 16.07 12.02
N LEU A 129 -19.48 17.16 11.38
CA LEU A 129 -20.25 18.39 11.23
C LEU A 129 -21.57 18.18 10.44
N CYS A 130 -21.72 17.07 9.71
CA CYS A 130 -22.92 16.72 8.95
C CYS A 130 -23.94 15.81 9.69
N ARG A 131 -23.83 15.59 11.01
CA ARG A 131 -24.78 14.74 11.78
C ARG A 131 -26.02 15.43 12.36
N HIS A 132 -26.25 16.72 12.09
CA HIS A 132 -27.42 17.48 12.58
C HIS A 132 -28.45 17.85 11.49
N GLY A 133 -28.48 17.14 10.35
CA GLY A 133 -29.33 17.49 9.21
C GLY A 133 -30.09 16.34 8.56
N SER A 134 -30.40 15.27 9.31
CA SER A 134 -31.23 14.16 8.79
C SER A 134 -32.44 13.92 9.69
N ARG A 135 -33.31 14.93 9.84
CA ARG A 135 -34.73 14.69 10.13
C ARG A 135 -35.49 14.77 8.81
N LYS A 136 -36.11 13.65 8.47
CA LYS A 136 -37.03 13.48 7.35
C LYS A 136 -38.20 14.48 7.52
N THR A 137 -38.50 15.23 6.46
CA THR A 137 -39.86 15.70 6.18
C THR A 137 -40.63 14.59 5.51
#